data_AF-A0A954MMD9-F1
#
_entry.id   AF-A0A954MMD9-F1
#
_cell.length_a   1.000
_cell.length_b   1.000
_cell.length_c   1.000
_cell.angle_alpha   90.00
_cell.angle_beta   90.00
_cell.angle_gamma   90.00
#
_symmetry.space_group_name_H-M   'P 1'
#
loop_
_entity.id
_entity.type
_entity.pdbx_description
1 polymer ?
#
loop_
_entity_poly.entity_id
_entity_poly.type
_entity_poly.pdbx_seq_one_letter_code
_entity_poly.pdbx_strand_id
1 'polypeptide(L)'
;MSSPNPNEEPCPDCGEMVRVNSVRCWNCGAFMNRELEVKYQEMQANPNRIILSEIPQDDIQSAGDDDDDEGYQLSVQSSDRLSTSTPAPALPPEPAPVEEKPATEQPPKPSESAPAVSHSVATGGDALLDIARQEEAEAKQRRKGRKLAGVRTAGGGFVVFCPYGCKIEVKESHRGKTGRCPKCQAPFIVPVDPPMFKKVAAEKADASDAAAASGEKSTELAWMNDLHVHVVNLEKLKLKADSLAKEFVEADFGFLKDKLVVTILAKKAGGLFGGGADKKKAETREAVRQHVADGKPLEELPAAQKYVFSVDQLSELKVVQPAASRSDSMFHGIPVFGEGRIAIQLPFTEDSKEPLYVSMGITQFWEFVKVAAQTFDLEGLGADCGIPPEHVHSEYKCHYTDTPIHALENIAFYKADPTVELVVAGYRCGACGLTVSETGRSKEKLGGKSPKGIAKAKCPKCSQKMGENLLYTLKSEVEEPSMTEG
;
A
#
# COMPACT_ATOMS: atom_id res chain seq x y z
N MET A 1 49.58 -33.52 14.67
CA MET A 1 48.90 -32.40 15.33
C MET A 1 49.47 -31.14 14.72
N SER A 2 48.65 -30.32 14.07
CA SER A 2 49.11 -29.06 13.48
C SER A 2 49.35 -28.04 14.59
N SER A 3 50.45 -27.30 14.53
CA SER A 3 50.68 -26.17 15.44
C SER A 3 49.57 -25.12 15.26
N PRO A 4 49.06 -24.49 16.33
CA PRO A 4 48.11 -23.40 16.19
C PRO A 4 48.75 -22.22 15.47
N ASN A 5 48.00 -21.58 14.57
CA ASN A 5 48.44 -20.34 13.93
C ASN A 5 48.50 -19.22 14.99
N PRO A 6 49.57 -18.41 15.07
CA PRO A 6 49.70 -17.35 16.08
C PRO A 6 48.72 -16.17 15.89
N ASN A 7 47.88 -16.21 14.84
CA ASN A 7 46.91 -15.18 14.48
C ASN A 7 45.46 -15.62 14.71
N GLU A 8 45.23 -16.78 15.36
CA GLU A 8 43.89 -17.37 15.55
C GLU A 8 43.68 -17.80 17.00
N GLU A 9 42.52 -17.45 17.57
CA GLU A 9 42.12 -17.67 18.95
C GLU A 9 40.74 -18.38 19.00
N PRO A 10 40.50 -19.32 19.93
CA PRO A 10 39.25 -20.06 19.99
C PRO A 10 38.10 -19.20 20.51
N CYS A 11 36.94 -19.27 19.86
CA CYS A 11 35.72 -18.61 20.32
C CYS A 11 35.25 -19.15 21.68
N PRO A 12 34.91 -18.30 22.66
CA PRO A 12 34.53 -18.74 24.01
C PRO A 12 33.28 -19.65 24.04
N ASP A 13 32.33 -19.43 23.13
CA ASP A 13 31.04 -20.14 23.15
C ASP A 13 31.01 -21.43 22.31
N CYS A 14 31.82 -21.53 21.26
CA CYS A 14 31.77 -22.64 20.30
C CYS A 14 33.11 -23.31 19.98
N GLY A 15 34.23 -22.78 20.50
CA GLY A 15 35.57 -23.33 20.30
C GLY A 15 36.18 -23.15 18.90
N GLU A 16 35.43 -22.60 17.94
CA GLU A 16 35.91 -22.33 16.57
C GLU A 16 37.12 -21.40 16.57
N MET A 17 38.12 -21.66 15.73
CA MET A 17 39.31 -20.81 15.64
C MET A 17 38.99 -19.55 14.82
N VAL A 18 38.96 -18.39 15.49
CA VAL A 18 38.64 -17.08 14.90
C VAL A 18 39.91 -16.24 14.82
N ARG A 19 40.03 -15.36 13.83
CA ARG A 19 41.19 -14.45 13.73
C ARG A 19 41.24 -13.47 14.90
N VAL A 20 42.43 -13.29 15.47
CA VAL A 20 42.69 -12.35 16.56
C VAL A 20 42.27 -10.93 16.14
N ASN A 21 41.59 -10.22 17.05
CA ASN A 21 40.90 -8.93 16.85
C ASN A 21 39.56 -8.99 16.10
N SER A 22 38.98 -10.16 15.81
CA SER A 22 37.59 -10.22 15.34
C SER A 22 36.64 -9.87 16.49
N VAL A 23 35.73 -8.91 16.30
CA VAL A 23 34.77 -8.50 17.37
C VAL A 23 33.76 -9.62 17.68
N ARG A 24 33.40 -10.42 16.67
CA ARG A 24 32.48 -11.56 16.78
C ARG A 24 33.07 -12.82 16.12
N CYS A 25 32.62 -13.99 16.59
CA CYS A 25 32.86 -15.26 15.91
C CYS A 25 32.06 -15.34 14.60
N TRP A 26 32.71 -15.78 13.52
CA TRP A 26 32.06 -15.99 12.22
C TRP A 26 31.03 -17.13 12.24
N ASN A 27 31.21 -18.14 13.08
CA ASN A 27 30.38 -19.36 13.10
C ASN A 27 29.10 -19.15 13.94
N CYS A 28 29.21 -18.76 15.21
CA CYS A 28 28.06 -18.58 16.12
C CYS A 28 27.58 -17.13 16.31
N GLY A 29 28.31 -16.13 15.81
CA GLY A 29 27.96 -14.71 15.99
C GLY A 29 28.20 -14.11 17.38
N ALA A 30 28.60 -14.92 18.37
CA ALA A 30 28.97 -14.47 19.71
C ALA A 30 30.12 -13.45 19.69
N PHE A 31 30.20 -12.59 20.71
CA PHE A 31 31.32 -11.66 20.86
C PHE A 31 32.59 -12.39 21.32
N MET A 32 33.75 -12.04 20.74
CA MET A 32 35.04 -12.59 21.19
C MET A 32 35.53 -11.95 22.50
N ASN A 33 35.11 -10.71 22.78
CA ASN A 33 35.33 -10.05 24.06
C ASN A 33 33.99 -9.67 24.72
N ARG A 34 33.75 -10.20 25.92
CA ARG A 34 32.53 -10.03 26.72
C ARG A 34 32.31 -8.58 27.23
N GLU A 35 33.37 -7.79 27.35
CA GLU A 35 33.26 -6.36 27.70
C GLU A 35 32.60 -5.55 26.56
N LEU A 36 32.89 -5.92 25.30
CA LEU A 36 32.26 -5.30 24.13
C LEU A 36 30.80 -5.71 24.00
N GLU A 37 30.43 -6.93 24.41
CA GLU A 37 29.04 -7.38 24.49
C GLU A 37 28.23 -6.53 25.48
N VAL A 38 28.71 -6.39 26.72
CA VAL A 38 28.04 -5.59 27.75
C VAL A 38 27.88 -4.14 27.30
N LYS A 39 28.92 -3.53 26.72
CA LYS A 39 28.88 -2.16 26.21
C LYS A 39 27.95 -2.00 24.99
N TYR A 40 27.78 -3.04 24.18
CA TYR A 40 26.82 -3.05 23.08
C TYR A 40 25.37 -3.15 23.59
N GLN A 41 25.12 -3.97 24.61
CA GLN A 41 23.82 -4.05 25.29
C GLN A 41 23.47 -2.72 25.98
N GLU A 42 24.42 -2.09 26.65
CA GLU A 42 24.26 -0.74 27.25
C GLU A 42 23.89 0.31 26.18
N MET A 43 24.53 0.28 25.02
CA MET A 43 24.24 1.19 23.90
C MET A 43 22.87 0.91 23.24
N GLN A 44 22.36 -0.32 23.29
CA GLN A 44 20.99 -0.63 22.88
C GLN A 44 19.95 -0.18 23.92
N ALA A 45 20.27 -0.26 25.21
CA ALA A 45 19.39 0.19 26.30
C ALA A 45 19.33 1.72 26.44
N ASN A 46 20.46 2.41 26.19
CA ASN A 46 20.58 3.86 26.11
C ASN A 46 21.09 4.26 24.71
N PRO A 47 20.22 4.28 23.68
CA PRO A 47 20.60 4.86 22.40
C PRO A 47 20.96 6.34 22.58
N ASN A 48 22.15 6.74 22.13
CA ASN A 48 22.61 8.11 22.23
C ASN A 48 21.58 9.07 21.63
N ARG A 49 21.04 9.98 22.45
CA ARG A 49 20.07 10.98 21.99
C ARG A 49 20.69 11.78 20.85
N ILE A 50 20.05 11.73 19.68
CA ILE A 50 20.45 12.51 18.52
C ILE A 50 20.15 13.98 18.85
N ILE A 51 21.17 14.70 19.30
CA ILE A 51 21.13 16.15 19.43
C ILE A 51 21.19 16.70 18.00
N LEU A 52 20.00 16.82 17.38
CA LEU A 52 19.80 17.68 16.22
C LEU A 52 20.23 19.09 16.66
N SER A 53 21.39 19.53 16.17
CA SER A 53 21.89 20.86 16.46
C SER A 53 20.93 21.86 15.83
N GLU A 54 20.33 22.71 16.66
CA GLU A 54 19.44 23.77 16.19
C GLU A 54 20.23 24.69 15.25
N ILE A 55 19.84 24.70 13.98
CA ILE A 55 20.45 25.59 12.99
C ILE A 55 20.10 27.03 13.39
N PRO A 56 21.10 27.93 13.58
CA PRO A 56 20.84 29.32 13.95
C PRO A 56 19.85 29.96 12.98
N GLN A 57 18.79 30.57 13.52
CA GLN A 57 17.67 31.07 12.73
C GLN A 57 18.00 32.33 11.91
N ASP A 58 19.14 32.99 12.20
CA ASP A 58 19.56 34.25 11.58
C ASP A 58 20.00 34.12 10.10
N ASP A 59 20.41 32.92 9.66
CA ASP A 59 20.79 32.67 8.25
C ASP A 59 19.63 32.21 7.35
N ILE A 60 18.41 32.07 7.89
CA ILE A 60 17.20 31.88 7.08
C ILE A 60 16.72 33.26 6.58
N GLN A 61 17.51 33.86 5.68
CA GLN A 61 17.03 34.98 4.89
C GLN A 61 15.87 34.50 4.01
N SER A 62 14.66 34.95 4.32
CA SER A 62 13.53 34.82 3.41
C SER A 62 13.86 35.52 2.10
N ALA A 63 14.09 34.76 1.03
CA ALA A 63 13.91 35.27 -0.32
C ALA A 63 12.44 35.73 -0.41
N GLY A 64 12.25 37.04 -0.58
CA GLY A 64 10.93 37.63 -0.75
C GLY A 64 10.34 37.27 -2.12
N ASP A 65 9.03 37.44 -2.25
CA ASP A 65 8.33 37.33 -3.53
C ASP A 65 8.72 38.51 -4.43
N ASP A 66 9.73 38.33 -5.28
CA ASP A 66 10.00 39.17 -6.46
C ASP A 66 9.79 38.30 -7.72
N ASP A 67 8.71 38.59 -8.46
CA ASP A 67 8.45 38.04 -9.80
C ASP A 67 9.44 38.64 -10.82
N ASP A 68 10.42 37.87 -11.31
CA ASP A 68 11.17 38.21 -12.53
C ASP A 68 11.67 36.95 -13.28
N ASP A 69 11.31 36.86 -14.56
CA ASP A 69 11.45 35.67 -15.43
C ASP A 69 12.77 35.69 -16.23
N GLU A 70 13.93 35.87 -15.57
CA GLU A 70 15.26 35.86 -16.22
C GLU A 70 16.21 34.73 -15.76
N GLY A 71 17.08 34.31 -16.69
CA GLY A 71 17.70 32.99 -16.67
C GLY A 71 18.85 32.80 -15.66
N TYR A 72 18.78 31.72 -14.88
CA TYR A 72 19.82 31.26 -13.96
C TYR A 72 21.14 30.90 -14.69
N GLN A 73 22.04 31.88 -14.84
CA GLN A 73 23.31 31.70 -15.53
C GLN A 73 24.43 31.34 -14.55
N LEU A 74 24.83 30.05 -14.54
CA LEU A 74 25.91 29.53 -13.69
C LEU A 74 27.27 30.16 -14.06
N SER A 75 27.69 31.15 -13.28
CA SER A 75 28.96 31.86 -13.40
C SER A 75 30.13 31.04 -12.83
N VAL A 76 30.52 29.98 -13.55
CA VAL A 76 31.73 29.20 -13.28
C VAL A 76 32.98 30.07 -13.39
N GLN A 77 33.50 30.54 -12.26
CA GLN A 77 34.84 31.13 -12.18
C GLN A 77 35.89 30.06 -12.50
N SER A 78 36.47 30.11 -13.70
CA SER A 78 37.60 29.29 -14.12
C SER A 78 38.75 30.21 -14.54
N SER A 79 39.89 30.07 -13.85
CA SER A 79 41.01 31.02 -13.93
C SER A 79 41.83 30.92 -15.22
N ASP A 80 42.60 31.98 -15.49
CA ASP A 80 43.42 32.21 -16.67
C ASP A 80 44.25 31.00 -17.16
N ARG A 81 44.14 30.71 -18.47
CA ARG A 81 45.24 30.17 -19.28
C ARG A 81 45.26 30.78 -20.69
N LEU A 82 46.46 31.10 -21.17
CA LEU A 82 46.70 31.82 -22.42
C LEU A 82 46.54 30.95 -23.69
N SER A 83 45.88 31.56 -24.68
CA SER A 83 46.22 31.62 -26.11
C SER A 83 47.05 30.50 -26.79
N THR A 84 46.48 29.89 -27.84
CA THR A 84 47.17 29.63 -29.13
C THR A 84 46.14 29.34 -30.25
N SER A 85 46.55 29.31 -31.53
CA SER A 85 45.65 29.44 -32.69
C SER A 85 46.21 28.72 -33.96
N THR A 86 45.52 28.59 -35.11
CA THR A 86 44.29 29.30 -35.56
C THR A 86 43.24 28.45 -36.30
N PRO A 87 43.46 27.86 -37.51
CA PRO A 87 42.39 27.90 -38.51
C PRO A 87 41.78 26.54 -38.93
N ALA A 88 40.54 26.61 -39.43
CA ALA A 88 39.80 25.53 -40.10
C ALA A 88 40.24 25.31 -41.57
N PRO A 89 39.62 24.37 -42.31
CA PRO A 89 38.61 24.81 -43.29
C PRO A 89 37.44 23.83 -43.61
N ALA A 90 36.39 24.38 -44.27
CA ALA A 90 35.35 23.76 -45.12
C ALA A 90 34.40 22.68 -44.51
N LEU A 91 33.05 22.82 -44.48
CA LEU A 91 32.00 23.09 -45.52
C LEU A 91 31.61 21.86 -46.37
N PRO A 92 30.35 21.70 -46.85
CA PRO A 92 29.03 22.23 -46.43
C PRO A 92 27.93 21.08 -46.35
N PRO A 93 26.59 21.30 -46.44
CA PRO A 93 25.58 20.36 -45.89
C PRO A 93 24.51 19.74 -46.86
N GLU A 94 23.66 18.86 -46.30
CA GLU A 94 22.25 18.56 -46.70
C GLU A 94 21.98 17.96 -48.12
N PRO A 95 20.73 17.62 -48.54
CA PRO A 95 19.43 17.61 -47.84
C PRO A 95 18.66 16.25 -47.92
N ALA A 96 17.39 16.25 -47.50
CA ALA A 96 16.32 15.33 -47.93
C ALA A 96 15.22 16.16 -48.67
N PRO A 97 13.95 15.72 -48.86
CA PRO A 97 13.36 14.40 -49.12
C PRO A 97 12.64 14.35 -50.51
N VAL A 98 11.99 13.24 -50.88
CA VAL A 98 10.97 13.22 -51.98
C VAL A 98 9.86 12.18 -51.73
N GLU A 99 8.62 12.47 -52.15
CA GLU A 99 7.47 11.55 -52.20
C GLU A 99 7.19 11.04 -53.63
N GLU A 100 6.37 9.98 -53.79
CA GLU A 100 5.13 9.92 -54.63
C GLU A 100 4.68 8.46 -54.97
N LYS A 101 3.57 8.33 -55.72
CA LYS A 101 2.70 7.12 -55.92
C LYS A 101 2.83 6.61 -57.40
N PRO A 102 1.91 5.84 -58.06
CA PRO A 102 0.66 5.15 -57.66
C PRO A 102 0.35 3.74 -58.30
N ALA A 103 -0.81 3.15 -57.91
CA ALA A 103 -1.66 2.17 -58.65
C ALA A 103 -1.10 0.73 -58.93
N THR A 104 -1.86 -0.32 -59.34
CA THR A 104 -3.26 -0.45 -59.85
C THR A 104 -3.89 -1.87 -59.61
N GLU A 105 -5.23 -1.97 -59.66
CA GLU A 105 -6.08 -3.11 -60.16
C GLU A 105 -6.36 -4.45 -59.39
N GLN A 106 -7.42 -5.15 -59.86
CA GLN A 106 -8.08 -6.41 -59.42
C GLN A 106 -8.50 -7.21 -60.69
N PRO A 107 -9.27 -8.36 -60.71
CA PRO A 107 -9.76 -9.33 -59.69
C PRO A 107 -9.24 -10.78 -60.06
N PRO A 108 -9.96 -11.94 -60.22
CA PRO A 108 -11.26 -12.46 -59.76
C PRO A 108 -11.20 -13.90 -59.12
N LYS A 109 -11.80 -14.94 -59.74
CA LYS A 109 -11.94 -16.38 -59.34
C LYS A 109 -12.09 -17.28 -60.59
N PRO A 110 -11.97 -18.64 -60.50
CA PRO A 110 -13.15 -19.50 -60.25
C PRO A 110 -12.89 -20.74 -59.32
N SER A 111 -13.80 -21.73 -59.36
CA SER A 111 -13.95 -22.95 -58.54
C SER A 111 -13.00 -24.11 -58.97
N GLU A 112 -13.05 -25.39 -58.50
CA GLU A 112 -14.06 -26.17 -57.76
C GLU A 112 -13.51 -27.47 -57.12
N SER A 113 -14.41 -28.21 -56.46
CA SER A 113 -14.42 -29.67 -56.22
C SER A 113 -13.82 -30.21 -54.91
N ALA A 114 -14.45 -31.28 -54.42
CA ALA A 114 -14.08 -32.09 -53.28
C ALA A 114 -14.44 -33.57 -53.57
N PRO A 115 -13.81 -34.55 -52.91
CA PRO A 115 -14.34 -35.89 -52.79
C PRO A 115 -15.06 -36.09 -51.45
N ALA A 116 -16.26 -36.68 -51.48
CA ALA A 116 -16.99 -37.04 -50.27
C ALA A 116 -16.46 -38.36 -49.68
N VAL A 117 -16.30 -38.43 -48.35
CA VAL A 117 -16.06 -39.69 -47.62
C VAL A 117 -17.25 -39.94 -46.70
N SER A 118 -17.97 -41.03 -46.93
CA SER A 118 -19.17 -41.39 -46.17
C SER A 118 -18.81 -42.13 -44.88
N HIS A 119 -18.79 -41.40 -43.76
CA HIS A 119 -18.70 -42.01 -42.42
C HIS A 119 -20.09 -42.30 -41.84
N SER A 120 -20.33 -43.56 -41.49
CA SER A 120 -21.60 -44.05 -40.96
C SER A 120 -21.83 -43.58 -39.52
N VAL A 121 -22.90 -42.81 -39.32
CA VAL A 121 -23.28 -42.24 -38.03
C VAL A 121 -23.96 -43.32 -37.16
N ALA A 122 -23.16 -44.09 -36.42
CA ALA A 122 -23.65 -45.11 -35.48
C ALA A 122 -22.84 -45.27 -34.19
N THR A 123 -21.54 -44.91 -34.18
CA THR A 123 -20.63 -45.12 -33.02
C THR A 123 -19.78 -43.90 -32.65
N GLY A 124 -19.97 -42.76 -33.33
CA GLY A 124 -19.10 -41.59 -33.16
C GLY A 124 -19.25 -40.84 -31.83
N GLY A 125 -20.39 -40.96 -31.14
CA GLY A 125 -20.63 -40.26 -29.87
C GLY A 125 -19.72 -40.74 -28.75
N ASP A 126 -19.81 -42.03 -28.41
CA ASP A 126 -19.03 -42.63 -27.33
C ASP A 126 -17.53 -42.65 -27.64
N ALA A 127 -17.15 -42.89 -28.90
CA ALA A 127 -15.75 -42.86 -29.33
C ALA A 127 -15.07 -41.50 -29.09
N LEU A 128 -15.78 -40.38 -29.35
CA LEU A 128 -15.27 -39.04 -29.06
C LEU A 128 -15.24 -38.74 -27.55
N LEU A 129 -16.22 -39.26 -26.79
CA LEU A 129 -16.29 -39.12 -25.34
C LEU A 129 -15.15 -39.87 -24.62
N ASP A 130 -14.80 -41.06 -25.08
CA ASP A 130 -13.70 -41.83 -24.51
C ASP A 130 -12.32 -41.29 -24.95
N ILE A 131 -12.18 -40.76 -26.17
CA ILE A 131 -10.99 -39.97 -26.57
C ILE A 131 -10.83 -38.75 -25.66
N ALA A 132 -11.89 -37.98 -25.42
CA ALA A 132 -11.84 -36.80 -24.54
C ALA A 132 -11.48 -37.17 -23.08
N ARG A 133 -12.03 -38.28 -22.56
CA ARG A 133 -11.66 -38.82 -21.23
C ARG A 133 -10.20 -39.26 -21.18
N GLN A 134 -9.69 -39.85 -22.25
CA GLN A 134 -8.30 -40.30 -22.34
C GLN A 134 -7.32 -39.13 -22.43
N GLU A 135 -7.65 -38.07 -23.19
CA GLU A 135 -6.89 -36.81 -23.18
C GLU A 135 -6.93 -36.13 -21.81
N GLU A 136 -8.09 -36.05 -21.14
CA GLU A 136 -8.17 -35.45 -19.81
C GLU A 136 -7.35 -36.24 -18.79
N ALA A 137 -7.35 -37.58 -18.88
CA ALA A 137 -6.54 -38.46 -18.04
C ALA A 137 -5.03 -38.27 -18.28
N GLU A 138 -4.56 -38.20 -19.54
CA GLU A 138 -3.15 -37.92 -19.84
C GLU A 138 -2.75 -36.51 -19.39
N ALA A 139 -3.60 -35.51 -19.61
CA ALA A 139 -3.39 -34.15 -19.12
C ALA A 139 -3.28 -34.10 -17.57
N LYS A 140 -4.11 -34.88 -16.86
CA LYS A 140 -4.04 -35.05 -15.39
C LYS A 140 -2.74 -35.72 -14.96
N GLN A 141 -2.25 -36.73 -15.70
CA GLN A 141 -0.94 -37.35 -15.43
C GLN A 141 0.22 -36.37 -15.68
N ARG A 142 0.22 -35.65 -16.81
CA ARG A 142 1.21 -34.60 -17.14
C ARG A 142 1.23 -33.49 -16.08
N ARG A 143 0.07 -33.08 -15.54
CA ARG A 143 -0.02 -32.13 -14.42
C ARG A 143 0.52 -32.71 -13.11
N LYS A 144 0.24 -33.98 -12.79
CA LYS A 144 0.80 -34.65 -11.59
C LYS A 144 2.32 -34.80 -11.64
N GLY A 145 2.89 -35.05 -12.83
CA GLY A 145 4.34 -35.18 -13.04
C GLY A 145 5.15 -33.87 -12.94
N ARG A 146 4.51 -32.71 -12.71
CA ARG A 146 5.16 -31.38 -12.70
C ARG A 146 5.23 -30.70 -11.32
N LYS A 147 5.01 -31.42 -10.22
CA LYS A 147 5.12 -30.85 -8.86
C LYS A 147 6.57 -30.77 -8.37
N LEU A 148 6.96 -29.60 -7.87
CA LEU A 148 8.24 -29.28 -7.21
C LEU A 148 9.51 -29.60 -8.01
N ALA A 149 9.66 -28.91 -9.14
CA ALA A 149 10.96 -28.37 -9.53
C ALA A 149 10.79 -26.86 -9.76
N GLY A 150 11.64 -26.03 -9.15
CA GLY A 150 11.67 -24.59 -9.43
C GLY A 150 11.97 -24.32 -10.91
N VAL A 151 11.70 -23.10 -11.39
CA VAL A 151 11.83 -22.74 -12.82
C VAL A 151 13.28 -22.95 -13.30
N ARG A 152 13.52 -24.13 -13.87
CA ARG A 152 14.81 -24.53 -14.46
C ARG A 152 15.01 -23.75 -15.75
N THR A 153 16.06 -22.95 -15.76
CA THR A 153 16.53 -22.23 -16.93
C THR A 153 17.20 -23.20 -17.92
N ALA A 154 17.32 -22.80 -19.18
CA ALA A 154 17.91 -23.65 -20.22
C ALA A 154 19.38 -24.04 -19.93
N GLY A 155 20.09 -23.28 -19.08
CA GLY A 155 21.44 -23.57 -18.62
C GLY A 155 21.56 -24.56 -17.45
N GLY A 156 20.45 -25.14 -16.99
CA GLY A 156 20.43 -26.04 -15.81
C GLY A 156 20.63 -25.31 -14.48
N GLY A 157 20.36 -24.01 -14.43
CA GLY A 157 20.36 -23.20 -13.22
C GLY A 157 18.97 -23.02 -12.61
N PHE A 158 18.95 -22.50 -11.39
CA PHE A 158 17.76 -21.95 -10.74
C PHE A 158 17.97 -20.46 -10.44
N VAL A 159 16.86 -19.75 -10.20
CA VAL A 159 16.88 -18.31 -9.95
C VAL A 159 17.00 -18.03 -8.45
N VAL A 160 17.92 -17.13 -8.09
CA VAL A 160 18.06 -16.56 -6.75
C VAL A 160 17.95 -15.04 -6.86
N PHE A 161 17.37 -14.39 -5.85
CA PHE A 161 17.29 -12.94 -5.77
C PHE A 161 18.37 -12.40 -4.83
N CYS A 162 19.02 -11.31 -5.25
CA CYS A 162 19.88 -10.50 -4.42
C CYS A 162 19.05 -9.79 -3.32
N PRO A 163 19.62 -9.42 -2.14
CA PRO A 163 18.96 -8.52 -1.19
C PRO A 163 18.43 -7.21 -1.81
N TYR A 164 19.05 -6.70 -2.88
CA TYR A 164 18.61 -5.54 -3.65
C TYR A 164 17.72 -5.92 -4.87
N GLY A 165 16.86 -6.94 -4.74
CA GLY A 165 15.88 -7.36 -5.75
C GLY A 165 16.41 -7.92 -7.08
N CYS A 166 17.72 -7.82 -7.35
CA CYS A 166 18.31 -8.26 -8.62
C CYS A 166 18.18 -9.77 -8.82
N LYS A 167 17.52 -10.19 -9.91
CA LYS A 167 17.41 -11.58 -10.36
C LYS A 167 18.77 -12.13 -10.83
N ILE A 168 19.20 -13.27 -10.31
CA ILE A 168 20.46 -13.95 -10.63
C ILE A 168 20.16 -15.41 -11.02
N GLU A 169 20.77 -15.90 -12.10
CA GLU A 169 20.76 -17.33 -12.45
C GLU A 169 21.99 -18.02 -11.85
N VAL A 170 21.77 -19.13 -11.13
CA VAL A 170 22.80 -19.83 -10.37
C VAL A 170 22.75 -21.32 -10.69
N LYS A 171 23.90 -21.94 -11.00
CA LYS A 171 23.97 -23.40 -11.22
C LYS A 171 23.88 -24.17 -9.90
N GLU A 172 23.29 -25.36 -9.96
CA GLU A 172 23.14 -26.31 -8.85
C GLU A 172 24.45 -26.50 -8.02
N SER A 173 25.60 -26.49 -8.69
CA SER A 173 26.95 -26.60 -8.11
C SER A 173 27.41 -25.46 -7.19
N HIS A 174 26.62 -24.38 -7.07
CA HIS A 174 26.90 -23.25 -6.19
C HIS A 174 25.97 -23.14 -4.98
N ARG A 175 25.06 -24.10 -4.76
CA ARG A 175 24.26 -24.22 -3.53
C ARG A 175 25.17 -24.21 -2.29
N GLY A 176 24.75 -23.49 -1.25
CA GLY A 176 25.52 -23.29 -0.01
C GLY A 176 26.75 -22.38 -0.13
N LYS A 177 27.03 -21.79 -1.30
CA LYS A 177 28.17 -20.87 -1.49
C LYS A 177 27.70 -19.42 -1.50
N THR A 178 28.57 -18.52 -1.04
CA THR A 178 28.37 -17.07 -1.11
C THR A 178 28.76 -16.55 -2.50
N GLY A 179 27.81 -15.95 -3.22
CA GLY A 179 28.06 -15.24 -4.48
C GLY A 179 28.11 -13.72 -4.28
N ARG A 180 28.48 -12.99 -5.34
CA ARG A 180 28.26 -11.54 -5.48
C ARG A 180 27.37 -11.28 -6.68
N CYS A 181 26.42 -10.35 -6.56
CA CYS A 181 25.49 -10.04 -7.64
C CYS A 181 26.23 -9.40 -8.84
N PRO A 182 26.03 -9.86 -10.09
CA PRO A 182 26.68 -9.24 -11.26
C PRO A 182 26.17 -7.83 -11.57
N LYS A 183 25.03 -7.40 -11.01
CA LYS A 183 24.48 -6.04 -11.22
C LYS A 183 24.90 -5.04 -10.14
N CYS A 184 24.80 -5.40 -8.86
CA CYS A 184 25.06 -4.48 -7.74
C CYS A 184 26.19 -4.91 -6.79
N GLN A 185 26.95 -5.96 -7.14
CA GLN A 185 28.08 -6.54 -6.40
C GLN A 185 27.81 -7.04 -4.96
N ALA A 186 26.63 -6.79 -4.41
CA ALA A 186 26.24 -7.21 -3.07
C ALA A 186 26.39 -8.73 -2.87
N PRO A 187 26.84 -9.17 -1.68
CA PRO A 187 26.94 -10.58 -1.35
C PRO A 187 25.54 -11.20 -1.22
N PHE A 188 25.40 -12.45 -1.65
CA PHE A 188 24.18 -13.23 -1.46
C PHE A 188 24.53 -14.70 -1.20
N ILE A 189 23.72 -15.39 -0.41
CA ILE A 189 23.90 -16.82 -0.11
C ILE A 189 22.96 -17.62 -1.01
N VAL A 190 23.50 -18.64 -1.68
CA VAL A 190 22.69 -19.54 -2.52
C VAL A 190 22.04 -20.61 -1.62
N PRO A 191 20.71 -20.70 -1.54
CA PRO A 191 20.05 -21.68 -0.67
C PRO A 191 20.46 -23.13 -0.98
N VAL A 192 20.79 -23.87 0.07
CA VAL A 192 20.75 -25.34 0.07
C VAL A 192 19.27 -25.75 0.08
N ASP A 193 18.92 -26.88 -0.54
CA ASP A 193 17.51 -27.29 -0.63
C ASP A 193 16.85 -27.43 0.75
N PRO A 194 15.57 -27.05 0.90
CA PRO A 194 14.87 -27.15 2.18
C PRO A 194 14.76 -28.61 2.62
N PRO A 195 14.87 -28.90 3.93
CA PRO A 195 14.72 -30.26 4.43
C PRO A 195 13.32 -30.79 4.07
N MET A 196 13.26 -32.01 3.52
CA MET A 196 12.00 -32.63 3.13
C MET A 196 11.18 -33.04 4.35
N PHE A 197 10.36 -32.10 4.85
CA PHE A 197 9.31 -32.39 5.81
C PHE A 197 8.35 -33.44 5.23
N LYS A 198 8.45 -34.68 5.73
CA LYS A 198 7.46 -35.72 5.45
C LYS A 198 6.11 -35.22 5.97
N LYS A 199 5.18 -34.92 5.06
CA LYS A 199 3.77 -34.75 5.44
C LYS A 199 3.27 -36.07 6.01
N VAL A 200 3.06 -36.11 7.34
CA VAL A 200 2.32 -37.18 7.98
C VAL A 200 0.90 -37.11 7.44
N ALA A 201 0.39 -38.23 6.92
CA ALA A 201 -1.00 -38.30 6.49
C ALA A 201 -1.90 -38.35 7.73
N ALA A 202 -2.80 -37.38 7.88
CA ALA A 202 -3.90 -37.51 8.82
C ALA A 202 -4.88 -38.56 8.25
N GLU A 203 -5.10 -39.64 8.99
CA GLU A 203 -6.07 -40.67 8.61
C GLU A 203 -7.51 -40.17 8.77
N LYS A 204 -8.41 -40.69 7.93
CA LYS A 204 -9.85 -40.44 8.05
C LYS A 204 -10.41 -41.24 9.23
N ALA A 205 -11.17 -40.59 10.08
CA ALA A 205 -12.22 -41.23 10.86
C ALA A 205 -13.57 -40.77 10.29
N ASP A 206 -14.17 -41.59 9.42
CA ASP A 206 -15.56 -41.40 9.00
C ASP A 206 -16.49 -41.90 10.12
N ALA A 207 -17.37 -41.03 10.61
CA ALA A 207 -18.35 -41.34 11.64
C ALA A 207 -19.64 -40.53 11.41
N SER A 208 -20.35 -40.83 10.33
CA SER A 208 -21.69 -40.30 10.06
C SER A 208 -22.76 -41.18 10.70
N ASP A 209 -23.60 -40.61 11.56
CA ASP A 209 -25.04 -40.72 11.37
C ASP A 209 -25.77 -39.51 11.97
N ALA A 210 -27.03 -39.29 11.57
CA ALA A 210 -27.69 -37.98 11.66
C ALA A 210 -28.76 -37.87 12.77
N ALA A 211 -28.86 -36.68 13.35
CA ALA A 211 -30.08 -36.16 13.99
C ALA A 211 -30.19 -34.65 13.71
N ALA A 212 -31.37 -34.21 13.28
CA ALA A 212 -31.54 -32.91 12.61
C ALA A 212 -31.83 -31.72 13.56
N ALA A 213 -31.71 -30.52 12.97
CA ALA A 213 -32.38 -29.27 13.36
C ALA A 213 -31.96 -28.57 14.66
N SER A 214 -31.06 -27.58 14.53
CA SER A 214 -31.48 -26.16 14.66
C SER A 214 -30.37 -25.17 14.24
N GLY A 215 -30.71 -24.21 13.38
CA GLY A 215 -29.91 -22.98 13.19
C GLY A 215 -28.66 -23.09 12.32
N GLU A 216 -28.82 -23.21 11.00
CA GLU A 216 -27.79 -22.67 10.09
C GLU A 216 -27.72 -21.15 10.31
N LYS A 217 -26.67 -20.68 10.99
CA LYS A 217 -26.32 -19.26 10.94
C LYS A 217 -25.92 -18.92 9.51
N SER A 218 -26.71 -18.04 8.89
CA SER A 218 -26.37 -17.41 7.61
C SER A 218 -24.91 -16.96 7.58
N THR A 219 -24.20 -17.21 6.48
CA THR A 219 -22.90 -16.59 6.20
C THR A 219 -23.02 -15.08 6.38
N GLU A 220 -22.39 -14.56 7.44
CA GLU A 220 -22.53 -13.17 7.89
C GLU A 220 -21.69 -12.25 6.99
N LEU A 221 -22.24 -12.03 5.79
CA LEU A 221 -21.65 -11.28 4.69
C LEU A 221 -21.71 -9.78 4.98
N ALA A 222 -20.67 -9.26 5.64
CA ALA A 222 -20.47 -7.81 5.73
C ALA A 222 -20.06 -7.24 4.36
N TRP A 223 -20.61 -6.08 4.00
CA TRP A 223 -20.37 -5.41 2.72
C TRP A 223 -20.14 -3.92 2.90
N MET A 224 -18.88 -3.50 2.76
CA MET A 224 -18.54 -2.09 2.61
C MET A 224 -18.67 -1.67 1.14
N ASN A 225 -19.07 -0.43 0.89
CA ASN A 225 -19.48 0.03 -0.43
C ASN A 225 -18.74 1.32 -0.81
N ASP A 226 -18.57 1.54 -2.11
CA ASP A 226 -18.09 2.81 -2.66
C ASP A 226 -16.70 3.26 -2.14
N LEU A 227 -15.83 2.28 -1.80
CA LEU A 227 -14.45 2.52 -1.36
C LEU A 227 -13.54 2.88 -2.54
N HIS A 228 -12.58 3.79 -2.33
CA HIS A 228 -11.73 4.30 -3.41
C HIS A 228 -10.54 3.37 -3.66
N VAL A 229 -10.58 2.57 -4.72
CA VAL A 229 -9.45 1.72 -5.13
C VAL A 229 -8.60 2.45 -6.17
N HIS A 230 -7.29 2.44 -5.95
CA HIS A 230 -6.26 3.02 -6.79
C HIS A 230 -5.38 1.89 -7.36
N VAL A 231 -5.22 1.85 -8.68
CA VAL A 231 -4.25 0.98 -9.37
C VAL A 231 -3.04 1.85 -9.70
N VAL A 232 -1.88 1.58 -9.11
CA VAL A 232 -0.78 2.55 -9.09
C VAL A 232 0.45 2.03 -9.83
N ASN A 233 0.70 2.57 -11.03
CA ASN A 233 1.93 2.35 -11.77
C ASN A 233 3.10 3.13 -11.13
N LEU A 234 3.96 2.44 -10.38
CA LEU A 234 5.08 3.03 -9.64
C LEU A 234 6.10 3.75 -10.52
N GLU A 235 6.27 3.36 -11.79
CA GLU A 235 7.23 4.01 -12.72
C GLU A 235 6.74 5.39 -13.20
N LYS A 236 5.42 5.63 -13.13
CA LYS A 236 4.78 6.88 -13.60
C LYS A 236 4.33 7.79 -12.45
N LEU A 237 4.36 7.30 -11.21
CA LEU A 237 3.86 8.04 -10.05
C LEU A 237 4.72 9.27 -9.76
N LYS A 238 4.12 10.45 -9.87
CA LYS A 238 4.73 11.70 -9.40
C LYS A 238 4.46 11.85 -7.90
N LEU A 239 5.51 11.79 -7.09
CA LEU A 239 5.45 12.02 -5.65
C LEU A 239 5.13 13.50 -5.35
N LYS A 240 3.84 13.82 -5.29
CA LYS A 240 3.29 15.12 -4.86
C LYS A 240 2.07 14.86 -3.98
N ALA A 241 1.79 15.75 -3.02
CA ALA A 241 0.54 15.71 -2.27
C ALA A 241 -0.67 15.68 -3.21
N ASP A 242 -1.70 14.91 -2.82
CA ASP A 242 -2.96 14.73 -3.53
C ASP A 242 -2.88 14.18 -4.97
N SER A 243 -1.71 13.70 -5.42
CA SER A 243 -1.51 13.27 -6.82
C SER A 243 -2.46 12.16 -7.27
N LEU A 244 -2.85 11.27 -6.35
CA LEU A 244 -3.78 10.16 -6.58
C LEU A 244 -5.19 10.43 -6.02
N ALA A 245 -5.42 11.55 -5.32
CA ALA A 245 -6.68 11.83 -4.62
C ALA A 245 -7.92 11.89 -5.54
N LYS A 246 -7.72 12.08 -6.85
CA LYS A 246 -8.77 12.07 -7.89
C LYS A 246 -8.67 10.85 -8.84
N GLU A 247 -7.58 10.09 -8.75
CA GLU A 247 -7.30 8.93 -9.58
C GLU A 247 -7.65 7.63 -8.83
N PHE A 248 -8.95 7.42 -8.67
CA PHE A 248 -9.53 6.21 -8.07
C PHE A 248 -10.69 5.66 -8.92
N VAL A 249 -11.07 4.43 -8.62
CA VAL A 249 -12.29 3.76 -9.06
C VAL A 249 -13.04 3.27 -7.82
N GLU A 250 -14.35 3.48 -7.77
CA GLU A 250 -15.21 2.99 -6.68
C GLU A 250 -15.33 1.46 -6.75
N ALA A 251 -15.18 0.80 -5.61
CA ALA A 251 -15.33 -0.64 -5.46
C ALA A 251 -16.05 -1.01 -4.16
N ASP A 252 -16.77 -2.13 -4.20
CA ASP A 252 -17.36 -2.75 -3.01
C ASP A 252 -16.45 -3.84 -2.46
N PHE A 253 -16.43 -3.98 -1.14
CA PHE A 253 -15.64 -4.97 -0.41
C PHE A 253 -16.61 -5.91 0.31
N GLY A 254 -16.73 -7.13 -0.21
CA GLY A 254 -17.49 -8.22 0.40
C GLY A 254 -16.58 -9.08 1.26
N PHE A 255 -16.91 -9.19 2.54
CA PHE A 255 -16.18 -9.98 3.53
C PHE A 255 -16.86 -11.35 3.64
N LEU A 256 -16.19 -12.39 3.15
CA LEU A 256 -16.60 -13.79 3.32
C LEU A 256 -15.66 -14.44 4.34
N LYS A 257 -16.18 -15.43 5.08
CA LYS A 257 -15.49 -16.14 6.17
C LYS A 257 -14.02 -16.53 5.91
N ASP A 258 -13.68 -16.88 4.67
CA ASP A 258 -12.34 -17.33 4.28
C ASP A 258 -11.72 -16.51 3.11
N LYS A 259 -12.41 -15.45 2.64
CA LYS A 259 -11.96 -14.62 1.50
C LYS A 259 -12.46 -13.18 1.58
N LEU A 260 -11.58 -12.22 1.26
CA LEU A 260 -12.01 -10.85 0.91
C LEU A 260 -12.23 -10.76 -0.60
N VAL A 261 -13.36 -10.20 -1.02
CA VAL A 261 -13.70 -9.99 -2.43
C VAL A 261 -13.88 -8.50 -2.69
N VAL A 262 -13.09 -7.95 -3.60
CA VAL A 262 -13.17 -6.55 -4.04
C VAL A 262 -13.75 -6.50 -5.45
N THR A 263 -14.93 -5.90 -5.61
CA THR A 263 -15.63 -5.79 -6.90
C THR A 263 -15.73 -4.35 -7.37
N ILE A 264 -15.12 -4.06 -8.52
CA ILE A 264 -15.32 -2.83 -9.27
C ILE A 264 -16.57 -3.01 -10.13
N LEU A 265 -17.67 -2.37 -9.73
CA LEU A 265 -18.98 -2.51 -10.37
C LEU A 265 -18.97 -1.99 -11.82
N ALA A 266 -18.30 -0.87 -12.05
CA ALA A 266 -18.20 -0.24 -13.37
C ALA A 266 -16.79 0.33 -13.62
N LYS A 267 -16.23 0.07 -14.80
CA LYS A 267 -15.10 0.85 -15.31
C LYS A 267 -15.59 2.28 -15.58
N LYS A 268 -14.73 3.27 -15.33
CA LYS A 268 -15.02 4.72 -15.30
C LYS A 268 -15.48 5.25 -16.67
N ALA A 269 -16.74 4.99 -17.02
CA ALA A 269 -17.30 5.27 -18.33
C ALA A 269 -17.57 6.77 -18.50
N GLY A 270 -16.68 7.46 -19.23
CA GLY A 270 -16.71 8.91 -19.46
C GLY A 270 -17.84 9.41 -20.36
N GLY A 271 -19.10 9.22 -19.93
CA GLY A 271 -20.27 9.82 -20.57
C GLY A 271 -20.74 11.06 -19.81
N LEU A 272 -20.86 12.21 -20.50
CA LEU A 272 -21.23 13.51 -19.91
C LEU A 272 -22.71 13.62 -19.44
N PHE A 273 -23.41 12.49 -19.31
CA PHE A 273 -24.83 12.39 -18.97
C PHE A 273 -25.02 11.37 -17.82
N GLY A 274 -24.54 11.74 -16.63
CA GLY A 274 -24.29 10.81 -15.52
C GLY A 274 -25.49 10.09 -14.89
N GLY A 275 -26.73 10.53 -15.16
CA GLY A 275 -27.94 10.02 -14.48
C GLY A 275 -28.26 8.52 -14.67
N GLY A 276 -27.60 7.84 -15.61
CA GLY A 276 -27.75 6.39 -15.85
C GLY A 276 -26.69 5.51 -15.19
N ALA A 277 -25.64 6.08 -14.59
CA ALA A 277 -24.51 5.30 -14.06
C ALA A 277 -24.85 4.64 -12.72
N ASP A 278 -25.34 5.41 -11.75
CA ASP A 278 -25.51 4.93 -10.38
C ASP A 278 -26.67 3.92 -10.24
N LYS A 279 -27.72 4.03 -11.06
CA LYS A 279 -28.74 2.98 -11.17
C LYS A 279 -28.13 1.64 -11.62
N LYS A 280 -27.21 1.66 -12.60
CA LYS A 280 -26.50 0.46 -13.05
C LYS A 280 -25.52 -0.06 -12.01
N LYS A 281 -24.83 0.82 -11.25
CA LYS A 281 -24.04 0.40 -10.09
C LYS A 281 -24.91 -0.36 -9.09
N ALA A 282 -26.07 0.21 -8.69
CA ALA A 282 -26.98 -0.42 -7.74
C ALA A 282 -27.51 -1.79 -8.22
N GLU A 283 -27.95 -1.88 -9.48
CA GLU A 283 -28.38 -3.13 -10.11
C GLU A 283 -27.25 -4.18 -10.17
N THR A 284 -26.02 -3.75 -10.44
CA THR A 284 -24.82 -4.62 -10.43
C THR A 284 -24.44 -5.05 -9.00
N ARG A 285 -24.55 -4.15 -8.02
CA ARG A 285 -24.30 -4.41 -6.58
C ARG A 285 -25.29 -5.44 -6.03
N GLU A 286 -26.57 -5.32 -6.39
CA GLU A 286 -27.60 -6.30 -6.04
C GLU A 286 -27.33 -7.66 -6.71
N ALA A 287 -27.03 -7.69 -8.01
CA ALA A 287 -26.67 -8.91 -8.72
C ALA A 287 -25.40 -9.61 -8.18
N VAL A 288 -24.37 -8.84 -7.80
CA VAL A 288 -23.15 -9.35 -7.14
C VAL A 288 -23.49 -9.96 -5.78
N ARG A 289 -24.25 -9.26 -4.93
CA ARG A 289 -24.67 -9.75 -3.60
C ARG A 289 -25.52 -11.01 -3.71
N GLN A 290 -26.49 -11.05 -4.63
CA GLN A 290 -27.31 -12.23 -4.90
C GLN A 290 -26.45 -13.39 -5.41
N HIS A 291 -25.51 -13.15 -6.33
CA HIS A 291 -24.61 -14.18 -6.84
C HIS A 291 -23.71 -14.80 -5.74
N VAL A 292 -23.30 -14.01 -4.74
CA VAL A 292 -22.58 -14.52 -3.56
C VAL A 292 -23.53 -15.30 -2.63
N ALA A 293 -24.74 -14.80 -2.38
CA ALA A 293 -25.74 -15.48 -1.56
C ALA A 293 -26.21 -16.82 -2.16
N ASP A 294 -26.28 -16.92 -3.49
CA ASP A 294 -26.59 -18.13 -4.25
C ASP A 294 -25.46 -19.18 -4.21
N GLY A 295 -24.31 -18.89 -3.58
CA GLY A 295 -23.15 -19.79 -3.48
C GLY A 295 -22.41 -20.06 -4.81
N LYS A 296 -22.67 -19.26 -5.85
CA LYS A 296 -22.10 -19.42 -7.20
C LYS A 296 -20.59 -19.07 -7.22
N PRO A 297 -19.79 -19.66 -8.12
CA PRO A 297 -18.33 -19.49 -8.13
C PRO A 297 -17.91 -18.03 -8.31
N LEU A 298 -16.98 -17.55 -7.47
CA LEU A 298 -16.50 -16.15 -7.51
C LEU A 298 -15.91 -15.76 -8.88
N GLU A 299 -15.40 -16.75 -9.62
CA GLU A 299 -14.91 -16.65 -11.00
C GLU A 299 -15.99 -16.14 -12.00
N GLU A 300 -17.28 -16.30 -11.71
CA GLU A 300 -18.40 -15.88 -12.57
C GLU A 300 -19.10 -14.58 -12.12
N LEU A 301 -18.72 -14.00 -10.96
CA LEU A 301 -19.30 -12.75 -10.43
C LEU A 301 -19.48 -11.65 -11.50
N PRO A 302 -20.68 -11.03 -11.60
CA PRO A 302 -21.03 -10.04 -12.63
C PRO A 302 -20.49 -8.65 -12.31
N ALA A 303 -19.17 -8.50 -12.20
CA ALA A 303 -18.48 -7.23 -11.94
C ALA A 303 -17.54 -6.86 -13.10
N ALA A 304 -17.33 -5.57 -13.36
CA ALA A 304 -16.49 -5.10 -14.46
C ALA A 304 -14.98 -5.38 -14.26
N GLN A 305 -14.57 -5.55 -13.00
CA GLN A 305 -13.30 -6.15 -12.57
C GLN A 305 -13.45 -6.63 -11.12
N LYS A 306 -12.68 -7.64 -10.72
CA LYS A 306 -12.71 -8.19 -9.36
C LYS A 306 -11.32 -8.67 -8.92
N TYR A 307 -11.10 -8.66 -7.61
CA TYR A 307 -9.95 -9.26 -6.95
C TYR A 307 -10.45 -10.12 -5.79
N VAL A 308 -9.81 -11.26 -5.56
CA VAL A 308 -10.16 -12.21 -4.50
C VAL A 308 -8.90 -12.55 -3.73
N PHE A 309 -8.92 -12.36 -2.42
CA PHE A 309 -7.79 -12.57 -1.52
C PHE A 309 -8.14 -13.66 -0.51
N SER A 310 -7.24 -14.63 -0.28
CA SER A 310 -7.37 -15.59 0.83
C SER A 310 -6.91 -14.98 2.16
N VAL A 311 -7.34 -15.55 3.28
CA VAL A 311 -6.93 -15.10 4.63
C VAL A 311 -5.39 -15.02 4.76
N ASP A 312 -4.67 -16.01 4.23
CA ASP A 312 -3.20 -16.03 4.20
C ASP A 312 -2.62 -14.75 3.58
N GLN A 313 -3.17 -14.29 2.46
CA GLN A 313 -2.74 -13.06 1.77
C GLN A 313 -3.12 -11.80 2.54
N LEU A 314 -4.22 -11.79 3.31
CA LEU A 314 -4.63 -10.62 4.08
C LEU A 314 -3.65 -10.29 5.22
N SER A 315 -2.78 -11.21 5.62
CA SER A 315 -1.63 -10.92 6.49
C SER A 315 -0.58 -9.99 5.85
N GLU A 316 -0.62 -9.79 4.52
CA GLU A 316 0.21 -8.83 3.79
C GLU A 316 -0.38 -7.39 3.77
N LEU A 317 -1.58 -7.18 4.34
CA LEU A 317 -2.20 -5.85 4.40
C LEU A 317 -1.33 -4.88 5.21
N LYS A 318 -0.91 -3.77 4.58
CA LYS A 318 -0.12 -2.72 5.22
C LYS A 318 -0.75 -1.34 5.05
N VAL A 319 -0.87 -0.59 6.15
CA VAL A 319 -1.16 0.85 6.09
C VAL A 319 0.07 1.59 5.53
N VAL A 320 -0.13 2.37 4.47
CA VAL A 320 0.94 3.13 3.79
C VAL A 320 0.78 4.65 3.91
N GLN A 321 -0.42 5.11 4.28
CA GLN A 321 -0.74 6.49 4.62
C GLN A 321 -1.81 6.50 5.73
N PRO A 322 -1.67 7.27 6.83
CA PRO A 322 -0.42 7.86 7.32
C PRO A 322 0.68 6.79 7.49
N ALA A 323 1.94 7.21 7.57
CA ALA A 323 3.06 6.30 7.74
C ALA A 323 3.68 6.45 9.14
N ALA A 324 3.82 5.33 9.87
CA ALA A 324 4.42 5.28 11.20
C ALA A 324 5.83 5.91 11.26
N SER A 325 6.62 5.73 10.19
CA SER A 325 7.90 6.41 10.00
C SER A 325 8.08 6.89 8.57
N ARG A 326 8.79 8.02 8.42
CA ARG A 326 9.20 8.58 7.13
C ARG A 326 10.18 7.69 6.37
N SER A 327 10.95 6.85 7.07
CA SER A 327 11.86 5.86 6.47
C SER A 327 11.12 4.69 5.82
N ASP A 328 9.95 4.34 6.37
CA ASP A 328 9.25 3.08 6.06
C ASP A 328 8.04 3.31 5.12
N SER A 329 7.84 4.58 4.74
CA SER A 329 6.86 5.07 3.79
C SER A 329 7.41 4.97 2.37
N MET A 330 6.73 4.21 1.50
CA MET A 330 7.02 4.18 0.06
C MET A 330 6.91 5.58 -0.59
N PHE A 331 6.14 6.47 0.02
CA PHE A 331 5.89 7.84 -0.45
C PHE A 331 6.67 8.90 0.35
N HIS A 332 7.67 8.51 1.15
CA HIS A 332 8.51 9.42 1.97
C HIS A 332 7.71 10.31 2.95
N GLY A 333 6.53 9.85 3.37
CA GLY A 333 5.57 10.60 4.20
C GLY A 333 4.76 11.67 3.46
N ILE A 334 4.77 11.69 2.12
CA ILE A 334 3.94 12.60 1.31
C ILE A 334 2.51 12.02 1.21
N PRO A 335 1.45 12.79 1.50
CA PRO A 335 0.07 12.31 1.41
C PRO A 335 -0.42 12.27 -0.05
N VAL A 336 0.04 11.28 -0.82
CA VAL A 336 -0.29 11.14 -2.25
C VAL A 336 -1.77 10.82 -2.51
N PHE A 337 -2.46 10.18 -1.57
CA PHE A 337 -3.88 9.81 -1.69
C PHE A 337 -4.86 10.91 -1.24
N GLY A 338 -4.35 12.02 -0.71
CA GLY A 338 -5.13 13.09 -0.07
C GLY A 338 -4.69 13.33 1.37
N GLU A 339 -4.51 14.59 1.78
CA GLU A 339 -4.30 14.91 3.21
C GLU A 339 -5.44 14.35 4.08
N GLY A 340 -5.11 13.80 5.26
CA GLY A 340 -6.08 13.23 6.20
C GLY A 340 -6.75 11.91 5.76
N ARG A 341 -6.54 11.42 4.54
CA ARG A 341 -7.05 10.09 4.13
C ARG A 341 -6.15 8.98 4.63
N ILE A 342 -6.76 7.84 4.96
CA ILE A 342 -6.05 6.60 5.29
C ILE A 342 -5.96 5.76 4.02
N ALA A 343 -4.81 5.14 3.75
CA ALA A 343 -4.60 4.28 2.61
C ALA A 343 -3.90 2.97 3.00
N ILE A 344 -4.47 1.85 2.56
CA ILE A 344 -4.00 0.49 2.81
C ILE A 344 -3.54 -0.10 1.48
N GLN A 345 -2.35 -0.70 1.46
CA GLN A 345 -1.90 -1.54 0.35
C GLN A 345 -2.60 -2.90 0.44
N LEU A 346 -3.26 -3.30 -0.65
CA LEU A 346 -3.83 -4.64 -0.79
C LEU A 346 -2.74 -5.64 -1.21
N PRO A 347 -2.90 -6.95 -0.94
CA PRO A 347 -1.94 -7.98 -1.32
C PRO A 347 -1.76 -8.05 -2.85
N PHE A 348 -0.65 -8.64 -3.30
CA PHE A 348 -0.43 -8.84 -4.74
C PHE A 348 -1.23 -10.04 -5.26
N THR A 349 -1.87 -9.88 -6.42
CA THR A 349 -2.55 -10.97 -7.16
C THR A 349 -1.79 -11.27 -8.44
N GLU A 350 -1.85 -12.51 -8.93
CA GLU A 350 -1.20 -12.88 -10.22
C GLU A 350 -1.84 -12.14 -11.41
N ASP A 351 -3.11 -11.73 -11.29
CA ASP A 351 -3.84 -10.94 -12.29
C ASP A 351 -3.40 -9.47 -12.37
N SER A 352 -2.91 -8.88 -11.26
CA SER A 352 -2.51 -7.47 -11.20
C SER A 352 -0.99 -7.30 -11.20
N LYS A 353 -0.45 -6.81 -12.31
CA LYS A 353 0.97 -6.41 -12.42
C LYS A 353 1.31 -5.14 -11.65
N GLU A 354 0.31 -4.37 -11.23
CA GLU A 354 0.45 -3.10 -10.55
C GLU A 354 -0.10 -3.20 -9.12
N PRO A 355 0.55 -2.61 -8.11
CA PRO A 355 0.06 -2.62 -6.74
C PRO A 355 -1.30 -1.91 -6.63
N LEU A 356 -2.16 -2.51 -5.82
CA LEU A 356 -3.50 -2.01 -5.52
C LEU A 356 -3.47 -1.35 -4.14
N TYR A 357 -4.08 -0.18 -4.04
CA TYR A 357 -4.27 0.53 -2.77
C TYR A 357 -5.75 0.89 -2.63
N VAL A 358 -6.27 0.85 -1.41
CA VAL A 358 -7.59 1.39 -1.07
C VAL A 358 -7.41 2.60 -0.17
N SER A 359 -8.03 3.73 -0.50
CA SER A 359 -8.11 4.90 0.39
C SER A 359 -9.53 5.11 0.91
N MET A 360 -9.62 5.55 2.16
CA MET A 360 -10.89 5.66 2.88
C MET A 360 -10.88 6.79 3.91
N GLY A 361 -12.07 7.16 4.37
CA GLY A 361 -12.27 8.01 5.55
C GLY A 361 -11.89 7.28 6.85
N ILE A 362 -11.94 8.00 7.97
CA ILE A 362 -11.63 7.43 9.28
C ILE A 362 -12.76 6.55 9.82
N THR A 363 -14.03 6.91 9.58
CA THR A 363 -15.18 6.08 9.98
C THR A 363 -15.18 4.76 9.20
N GLN A 364 -14.93 4.85 7.90
CA GLN A 364 -14.75 3.71 6.99
C GLN A 364 -13.57 2.84 7.42
N PHE A 365 -12.45 3.43 7.87
CA PHE A 365 -11.30 2.65 8.35
C PHE A 365 -11.62 1.87 9.62
N TRP A 366 -12.33 2.46 10.58
CA TRP A 366 -12.75 1.74 11.78
C TRP A 366 -13.76 0.61 11.48
N GLU A 367 -14.70 0.84 10.56
CA GLU A 367 -15.59 -0.23 10.07
C GLU A 367 -14.77 -1.35 9.39
N PHE A 368 -13.81 -1.01 8.52
CA PHE A 368 -12.93 -1.98 7.86
C PHE A 368 -12.13 -2.81 8.88
N VAL A 369 -11.47 -2.18 9.84
CA VAL A 369 -10.67 -2.87 10.88
C VAL A 369 -11.56 -3.74 11.76
N LYS A 370 -12.73 -3.25 12.17
CA LYS A 370 -13.70 -4.01 12.98
C LYS A 370 -14.18 -5.28 12.24
N VAL A 371 -14.57 -5.15 10.98
CA VAL A 371 -15.03 -6.29 10.17
C VAL A 371 -13.88 -7.24 9.83
N ALA A 372 -12.68 -6.72 9.54
CA ALA A 372 -11.49 -7.53 9.29
C ALA A 372 -11.06 -8.34 10.52
N ALA A 373 -11.05 -7.74 11.72
CA ALA A 373 -10.79 -8.46 12.95
C ALA A 373 -11.86 -9.54 13.20
N GLN A 374 -13.15 -9.21 13.06
CA GLN A 374 -14.26 -10.15 13.27
C GLN A 374 -14.31 -11.31 12.27
N THR A 375 -13.85 -11.11 11.03
CA THR A 375 -13.93 -12.12 9.95
C THR A 375 -12.62 -12.92 9.80
N PHE A 376 -11.47 -12.30 10.05
CA PHE A 376 -10.15 -12.82 9.66
C PHE A 376 -9.11 -12.85 10.79
N ASP A 377 -9.45 -12.49 12.03
CA ASP A 377 -8.52 -12.43 13.18
C ASP A 377 -7.39 -11.39 13.01
N LEU A 378 -7.63 -10.37 12.17
CA LEU A 378 -6.65 -9.32 11.81
C LEU A 378 -6.70 -8.14 12.79
N GLU A 379 -6.16 -8.34 13.99
CA GLU A 379 -6.00 -7.27 14.99
C GLU A 379 -4.83 -6.31 14.68
N GLY A 380 -4.86 -5.10 15.25
CA GLY A 380 -3.72 -4.17 15.30
C GLY A 380 -3.39 -3.40 14.02
N LEU A 381 -4.13 -3.59 12.92
CA LEU A 381 -3.87 -2.93 11.63
C LEU A 381 -3.85 -1.39 11.76
N GLY A 382 -2.68 -0.78 11.57
CA GLY A 382 -2.48 0.68 11.60
C GLY A 382 -2.29 1.31 12.98
N ALA A 383 -2.20 0.52 14.06
CA ALA A 383 -2.03 1.03 15.43
C ALA A 383 -0.70 1.79 15.65
N ASP A 384 0.32 1.51 14.84
CA ASP A 384 1.62 2.20 14.81
C ASP A 384 1.60 3.49 13.96
N CYS A 385 0.63 3.63 13.06
CA CYS A 385 0.58 4.69 12.05
C CYS A 385 0.00 6.03 12.56
N GLY A 386 -0.28 6.16 13.86
CA GLY A 386 -0.85 7.37 14.46
C GLY A 386 -2.33 7.60 14.13
N ILE A 387 -3.03 6.58 13.64
CA ILE A 387 -4.48 6.62 13.44
C ILE A 387 -5.14 6.37 14.82
N PRO A 388 -6.01 7.27 15.33
CA PRO A 388 -6.72 6.99 16.58
C PRO A 388 -7.72 5.85 16.37
N PRO A 389 -7.88 4.91 17.32
CA PRO A 389 -8.77 3.74 17.15
C PRO A 389 -10.26 4.08 17.33
N GLU A 390 -10.57 5.18 18.01
CA GLU A 390 -11.91 5.68 18.31
C GLU A 390 -11.89 7.23 18.32
N HIS A 391 -13.03 7.87 18.63
CA HIS A 391 -13.12 9.33 18.77
C HIS A 391 -12.37 9.85 20.01
N VAL A 392 -11.12 10.28 19.82
CA VAL A 392 -10.30 10.89 20.87
C VAL A 392 -10.67 12.38 21.03
N HIS A 393 -11.01 12.75 22.26
CA HIS A 393 -11.38 14.11 22.65
C HIS A 393 -10.45 14.64 23.75
N SER A 394 -9.96 15.87 23.61
CA SER A 394 -9.41 16.62 24.74
C SER A 394 -10.42 17.63 25.30
N GLU A 395 -10.50 17.72 26.63
CA GLU A 395 -11.35 18.66 27.35
C GLU A 395 -10.61 19.97 27.63
N TYR A 396 -11.27 21.10 27.35
CA TYR A 396 -10.74 22.43 27.61
C TYR A 396 -11.70 23.24 28.47
N LYS A 397 -11.26 23.71 29.64
CA LYS A 397 -12.05 24.66 30.43
C LYS A 397 -12.19 25.98 29.66
N CYS A 398 -13.43 26.46 29.48
CA CYS A 398 -13.68 27.77 28.90
C CYS A 398 -13.37 28.88 29.94
N HIS A 399 -12.89 30.03 29.46
CA HIS A 399 -12.60 31.20 30.31
C HIS A 399 -13.86 31.91 30.85
N TYR A 400 -14.95 31.91 30.06
CA TYR A 400 -16.15 32.75 30.28
C TYR A 400 -17.40 31.95 30.69
N THR A 401 -17.32 30.62 30.65
CA THR A 401 -18.42 29.71 31.00
C THR A 401 -17.83 28.52 31.74
N ASP A 402 -18.45 28.05 32.82
CA ASP A 402 -17.96 26.84 33.51
C ASP A 402 -18.22 25.55 32.73
N THR A 403 -19.04 25.59 31.67
CA THR A 403 -19.18 24.52 30.69
C THR A 403 -17.81 24.19 30.05
N PRO A 404 -17.35 22.92 30.10
CA PRO A 404 -16.16 22.50 29.37
C PRO A 404 -16.40 22.53 27.85
N ILE A 405 -15.31 22.53 27.09
CA ILE A 405 -15.30 22.39 25.64
C ILE A 405 -14.66 21.03 25.34
N HIS A 406 -15.46 20.07 24.91
CA HIS A 406 -14.95 18.81 24.36
C HIS A 406 -14.54 19.09 22.90
N ALA A 407 -13.33 18.68 22.52
CA ALA A 407 -12.79 18.95 21.19
C ALA A 407 -12.07 17.72 20.63
N LEU A 408 -12.39 17.37 19.39
CA LEU A 408 -11.76 16.28 18.63
C LEU A 408 -10.27 16.55 18.44
N GLU A 409 -9.47 15.52 18.68
CA GLU A 409 -8.07 15.50 18.28
C GLU A 409 -7.92 15.09 16.81
N ASN A 410 -6.72 15.21 16.24
CA ASN A 410 -6.38 14.71 14.90
C ASN A 410 -7.35 15.14 13.77
N ILE A 411 -7.85 16.39 13.86
CA ILE A 411 -8.89 17.01 13.02
C ILE A 411 -8.70 16.81 11.49
N ALA A 412 -7.47 16.60 11.03
CA ALA A 412 -7.17 16.32 9.62
C ALA A 412 -7.93 15.10 9.07
N PHE A 413 -8.04 14.01 9.84
CA PHE A 413 -8.77 12.81 9.40
C PHE A 413 -10.27 13.08 9.24
N TYR A 414 -10.89 13.72 10.22
CA TYR A 414 -12.31 14.05 10.17
C TYR A 414 -12.66 15.08 9.08
N LYS A 415 -11.73 15.98 8.71
CA LYS A 415 -11.90 16.88 7.56
C LYS A 415 -11.80 16.19 6.20
N ALA A 416 -11.15 15.03 6.12
CA ALA A 416 -10.99 14.24 4.91
C ALA A 416 -12.10 13.18 4.73
N ASP A 417 -12.97 13.03 5.73
CA ASP A 417 -14.06 12.06 5.76
C ASP A 417 -15.41 12.70 5.38
N PRO A 418 -16.01 12.36 4.23
CA PRO A 418 -17.27 12.95 3.80
C PRO A 418 -18.49 12.49 4.62
N THR A 419 -18.33 11.51 5.53
CA THR A 419 -19.42 11.04 6.41
C THR A 419 -19.57 11.86 7.68
N VAL A 420 -18.61 12.74 8.01
CA VAL A 420 -18.54 13.44 9.29
C VAL A 420 -18.85 14.94 9.15
N GLU A 421 -19.97 15.40 9.71
CA GLU A 421 -20.25 16.83 9.85
C GLU A 421 -19.57 17.40 11.12
N LEU A 422 -18.60 18.31 10.94
CA LEU A 422 -17.87 18.97 12.02
C LEU A 422 -18.45 20.36 12.38
N VAL A 423 -18.62 20.61 13.68
CA VAL A 423 -19.07 21.90 14.23
C VAL A 423 -17.94 22.53 15.07
N VAL A 424 -17.87 23.86 15.15
CA VAL A 424 -16.84 24.58 15.92
C VAL A 424 -17.27 24.72 17.39
N ALA A 425 -16.75 23.86 18.26
CA ALA A 425 -17.00 23.93 19.71
C ALA A 425 -16.44 25.22 20.35
N GLY A 426 -15.29 25.69 19.86
CA GLY A 426 -14.61 26.85 20.44
C GLY A 426 -13.30 27.25 19.77
N TYR A 427 -12.52 28.03 20.50
CA TYR A 427 -11.38 28.79 20.00
C TYR A 427 -10.23 28.79 21.02
N ARG A 428 -9.00 28.54 20.57
CA ARG A 428 -7.80 28.53 21.42
C ARG A 428 -6.84 29.65 21.02
N CYS A 429 -6.46 30.50 21.96
CA CYS A 429 -5.45 31.55 21.72
C CYS A 429 -4.06 30.92 21.53
N GLY A 430 -3.45 31.09 20.36
CA GLY A 430 -2.14 30.53 20.05
C GLY A 430 -1.02 31.04 20.97
N ALA A 431 -1.12 32.29 21.46
CA ALA A 431 -0.07 32.93 22.25
C ALA A 431 -0.09 32.59 23.76
N CYS A 432 -1.22 32.13 24.33
CA CYS A 432 -1.31 31.85 25.77
C CYS A 432 -2.19 30.66 26.16
N GLY A 433 -2.64 29.88 25.18
CA GLY A 433 -3.46 28.68 25.36
C GLY A 433 -4.91 28.92 25.79
N LEU A 434 -5.34 30.16 26.05
CA LEU A 434 -6.68 30.48 26.56
C LEU A 434 -7.79 29.98 25.63
N THR A 435 -8.73 29.22 26.18
CA THR A 435 -9.86 28.61 25.48
C THR A 435 -11.19 29.31 25.73
N VAL A 436 -11.98 29.50 24.67
CA VAL A 436 -13.26 30.20 24.66
C VAL A 436 -14.26 29.41 23.82
N SER A 437 -15.42 29.07 24.39
CA SER A 437 -16.53 28.38 23.71
C SER A 437 -17.24 29.31 22.72
N GLU A 438 -17.96 28.77 21.73
CA GLU A 438 -18.79 29.62 20.85
C GLU A 438 -19.87 30.40 21.65
N THR A 439 -20.43 29.80 22.71
CA THR A 439 -21.37 30.47 23.61
C THR A 439 -20.71 31.62 24.38
N GLY A 440 -19.50 31.42 24.93
CA GLY A 440 -18.72 32.47 25.60
C GLY A 440 -18.33 33.60 24.64
N ARG A 441 -17.81 33.27 23.45
CA ARG A 441 -17.51 34.25 22.39
C ARG A 441 -18.72 35.13 22.08
N SER A 442 -19.89 34.53 21.94
CA SER A 442 -21.11 35.21 21.50
C SER A 442 -21.71 36.14 22.57
N LYS A 443 -21.59 35.76 23.86
CA LYS A 443 -21.94 36.63 25.00
C LYS A 443 -21.03 37.87 25.05
N GLU A 444 -19.72 37.64 25.01
CA GLU A 444 -18.69 38.69 25.13
C GLU A 444 -18.42 39.46 23.82
N LYS A 445 -19.08 39.08 22.72
CA LYS A 445 -18.90 39.64 21.37
C LYS A 445 -17.44 39.61 20.90
N LEU A 446 -16.69 38.59 21.33
CA LEU A 446 -15.25 38.45 21.06
C LEU A 446 -15.01 38.16 19.56
N GLY A 447 -14.44 39.13 18.85
CA GLY A 447 -14.36 39.08 17.37
C GLY A 447 -15.61 39.61 16.65
N GLY A 448 -16.58 40.17 17.36
CA GLY A 448 -17.80 40.76 16.79
C GLY A 448 -18.93 39.74 16.62
N LYS A 449 -19.79 39.96 15.62
CA LYS A 449 -21.01 39.16 15.37
C LYS A 449 -20.77 37.85 14.59
N SER A 450 -19.58 37.61 14.05
CA SER A 450 -19.31 36.46 13.17
C SER A 450 -18.10 35.64 13.64
N PRO A 451 -18.13 34.30 13.49
CA PRO A 451 -17.03 33.43 13.92
C PRO A 451 -15.68 33.81 13.30
N LYS A 452 -15.67 34.28 12.04
CA LYS A 452 -14.46 34.63 11.29
C LYS A 452 -13.69 35.83 11.88
N GLY A 453 -14.31 36.65 12.73
CA GLY A 453 -13.64 37.82 13.32
C GLY A 453 -12.66 37.50 14.46
N ILE A 454 -12.76 36.32 15.08
CA ILE A 454 -11.99 35.96 16.28
C ILE A 454 -10.48 35.89 16.05
N ALA A 455 -10.03 35.48 14.86
CA ALA A 455 -8.60 35.37 14.53
C ALA A 455 -7.84 36.70 14.73
N LYS A 456 -8.54 37.82 14.50
CA LYS A 456 -8.04 39.19 14.62
C LYS A 456 -8.40 39.83 15.98
N ALA A 457 -9.19 39.17 16.82
CA ALA A 457 -9.55 39.65 18.15
C ALA A 457 -8.36 39.57 19.12
N LYS A 458 -8.28 40.53 20.05
CA LYS A 458 -7.33 40.50 21.16
C LYS A 458 -7.80 39.50 22.21
N CYS A 459 -6.91 38.62 22.64
CA CYS A 459 -7.14 37.70 23.75
C CYS A 459 -7.23 38.49 25.08
N PRO A 460 -8.23 38.24 25.94
CA PRO A 460 -8.39 38.97 27.20
C PRO A 460 -7.24 38.73 28.20
N LYS A 461 -6.56 37.57 28.12
CA LYS A 461 -5.48 37.19 29.06
C LYS A 461 -4.10 37.77 28.70
N CYS A 462 -3.79 37.93 27.41
CA CYS A 462 -2.45 38.35 26.95
C CYS A 462 -2.42 39.52 25.96
N SER A 463 -3.58 40.10 25.60
CA SER A 463 -3.75 41.17 24.60
C SER A 463 -3.29 40.88 23.16
N GLN A 464 -2.58 39.77 22.92
CA GLN A 464 -2.19 39.31 21.58
C GLN A 464 -3.40 38.81 20.76
N LYS A 465 -3.24 38.69 19.45
CA LYS A 465 -4.27 38.10 18.56
C LYS A 465 -4.55 36.64 18.97
N MET A 466 -5.80 36.17 18.86
CA MET A 466 -6.11 34.76 19.15
C MET A 466 -5.53 33.78 18.11
N GLY A 467 -5.50 34.15 16.83
CA GLY A 467 -5.13 33.25 15.74
C GLY A 467 -6.26 32.28 15.35
N GLU A 468 -5.97 31.36 14.44
CA GLU A 468 -6.98 30.52 13.75
C GLU A 468 -7.10 29.10 14.32
N ASN A 469 -6.74 28.90 15.59
CA ASN A 469 -6.85 27.59 16.26
C ASN A 469 -8.32 27.33 16.66
N LEU A 470 -9.08 26.77 15.72
CA LEU A 470 -10.45 26.32 15.90
C LEU A 470 -10.48 24.95 16.60
N LEU A 471 -11.36 24.81 17.60
CA LEU A 471 -11.68 23.53 18.23
C LEU A 471 -12.98 23.00 17.61
N TYR A 472 -13.00 21.73 17.21
CA TYR A 472 -14.14 21.08 16.55
C TYR A 472 -14.71 19.92 17.37
N THR A 473 -15.97 19.60 17.15
CA THR A 473 -16.75 18.48 17.74
C THR A 473 -17.63 17.88 16.64
N LEU A 474 -18.13 16.65 16.81
CA LEU A 474 -19.10 16.07 15.88
C LEU A 474 -20.43 16.81 16.02
N LYS A 475 -21.12 17.08 14.92
CA LYS A 475 -22.46 17.71 14.95
C LYS A 475 -23.45 16.95 15.84
N SER A 476 -23.39 15.62 15.82
CA SER A 476 -24.24 14.73 16.62
C SER A 476 -24.07 14.92 18.14
N GLU A 477 -22.90 15.40 18.60
CA GLU A 477 -22.63 15.68 20.02
C GLU A 477 -23.17 17.06 20.46
N VAL A 478 -23.57 17.90 19.51
CA VAL A 478 -24.07 19.27 19.75
C VAL A 478 -25.60 19.31 19.79
N GLU A 479 -26.28 18.29 19.26
CA GLU A 479 -27.76 18.22 19.20
C GLU A 479 -28.41 17.62 20.47
N GLU A 480 -27.61 17.14 21.44
CA GLU A 480 -28.05 16.79 22.79
C GLU A 480 -27.34 17.69 23.84
N PRO A 481 -27.98 18.04 24.98
CA PRO A 481 -29.14 17.39 25.59
C PRO A 481 -30.49 17.95 25.15
N SER A 482 -31.33 17.08 24.58
CA SER A 482 -32.78 17.31 24.66
C SER A 482 -33.22 17.13 26.12
N MET A 483 -34.05 18.04 26.63
CA MET A 483 -34.48 17.95 28.02
C MET A 483 -35.54 16.86 28.17
N THR A 484 -35.15 15.71 28.73
CA THR A 484 -36.10 14.76 29.32
C THR A 484 -36.69 15.39 30.59
N GLU A 485 -37.74 16.18 30.42
CA GLU A 485 -38.57 16.69 31.52
C GLU A 485 -39.15 15.52 32.33
N GLY A 486 -39.22 15.68 33.65
CA GLY A 486 -39.74 14.69 34.61
C GLY A 486 -40.46 15.35 35.78
#